data_AF-A0A9P0I7G7-F1
#
_entry.id   AF-A0A9P0I7G7-F1
#
_cell.length_a   1.000
_cell.length_b   1.000
_cell.length_c   1.000
_cell.angle_alpha   90.00
_cell.angle_beta   90.00
_cell.angle_gamma   90.00
#
_symmetry.space_group_name_H-M   'P 1'
#
loop_
_entity.id
_entity.type
_entity.pdbx_description
1 polymer ?
#
loop_
_entity_poly.entity_id
_entity_poly.type
_entity_poly.pdbx_seq_one_letter_code
_entity_poly.pdbx_strand_id
1 'polypeptide(L)'
;MANTFRAVTVSTVSGEGALTARFNFPTNVNVDYDPQGLSVKVIRADPVLAQEVLEFPVHSQSECSRVAGQSYIFTIDNETLFFKFASDADCQAFHLLVSKTKAGRSSSVFTVRTEDSSAMQYFQFYGYLSQQQNMMQDYVRTSTYQRAILSNINDFKNKVVLDVGAGSGILSFFAAQAGARKVYAVEASNMAHHAQALVRANGLHDRITVVAGKIEEIELPESVDVIISEPMGYMLYNERMLETYLHAKKWLKPNGNMYPTRGDLHIAPFTDDALFMEQYNKANFWYQTCFHGVDLSALRTAAMKEYFRQPIVDTFDIRICMARYTGAPAAPPPGVNSSSPSETYWNSIESTASLSNGQGVMLTDATQQYCSTPDQTIAYGTHPNMIKTVMLQEEFIKRIGISQNGDI
;
A
#
# COMPACT_ATOMS: atom_id res chain seq x y z
N MET A 1 10.77 -0.24 -16.82
CA MET A 1 12.06 -0.52 -17.50
C MET A 1 13.16 0.14 -16.68
N ALA A 2 14.20 -0.59 -16.31
CA ALA A 2 15.38 -0.01 -15.65
C ALA A 2 16.05 0.98 -16.61
N ASN A 3 16.42 2.16 -16.12
CA ASN A 3 17.19 3.12 -16.92
C ASN A 3 18.66 2.72 -16.85
N THR A 4 19.17 2.14 -17.94
CA THR A 4 20.58 1.72 -18.04
C THR A 4 21.40 2.78 -18.75
N PHE A 5 22.39 3.33 -18.04
CA PHE A 5 23.39 4.25 -18.55
C PHE A 5 24.69 3.49 -18.81
N ARG A 6 25.20 3.54 -20.04
CA ARG A 6 26.37 2.75 -20.44
C ARG A 6 27.66 3.55 -20.31
N ALA A 7 28.77 2.83 -20.11
CA ALA A 7 30.12 3.40 -20.07
C ALA A 7 30.25 4.58 -19.09
N VAL A 8 29.74 4.39 -17.87
CA VAL A 8 29.83 5.38 -16.79
C VAL A 8 31.11 5.10 -16.01
N THR A 9 32.02 6.07 -15.94
CA THR A 9 33.21 5.97 -15.09
C THR A 9 32.86 6.34 -13.66
N VAL A 10 33.23 5.49 -12.70
CA VAL A 10 33.03 5.75 -11.26
C VAL A 10 34.38 5.91 -10.58
N SER A 11 34.56 7.04 -9.91
CA SER A 11 35.77 7.40 -9.16
C SER A 11 35.43 7.76 -7.72
N THR A 12 36.37 7.58 -6.80
CA THR A 12 36.31 8.16 -5.45
C THR A 12 36.96 9.53 -5.45
N VAL A 13 36.47 10.42 -4.60
CA VAL A 13 37.04 11.77 -4.41
C VAL A 13 37.81 11.80 -3.10
N SER A 14 39.09 12.14 -3.14
CA SER A 14 39.91 12.33 -1.92
C SER A 14 39.54 13.62 -1.19
N GLY A 15 39.98 13.78 0.06
CA GLY A 15 39.78 15.02 0.83
C GLY A 15 40.39 16.28 0.19
N GLU A 16 41.35 16.11 -0.72
CA GLU A 16 41.98 17.19 -1.51
C GLU A 16 41.31 17.39 -2.88
N GLY A 17 40.25 16.63 -3.19
CA GLY A 17 39.51 16.72 -4.45
C GLY A 17 40.08 15.89 -5.61
N ALA A 18 41.08 15.04 -5.37
CA ALA A 18 41.65 14.17 -6.40
C ALA A 18 40.73 12.98 -6.72
N LEU A 19 40.56 12.68 -8.01
CA LEU A 19 39.74 11.55 -8.46
C LEU A 19 40.61 10.30 -8.63
N THR A 20 40.21 9.20 -7.96
CA THR A 20 40.82 7.88 -8.16
C THR A 20 39.77 6.92 -8.70
N ALA A 21 40.06 6.20 -9.78
CA ALA A 21 39.11 5.24 -10.34
C ALA A 21 38.75 4.19 -9.29
N ARG A 22 37.44 4.03 -9.01
CA ARG A 22 36.96 3.05 -8.03
C ARG A 22 37.02 1.63 -8.58
N PHE A 23 36.80 1.49 -9.89
CA PHE A 23 36.84 0.21 -10.60
C PHE A 23 37.85 0.27 -11.74
N ASN A 24 38.58 -0.82 -11.96
CA ASN A 24 39.58 -0.96 -13.02
C ASN A 24 39.01 -1.59 -14.30
N PHE A 25 37.69 -1.66 -14.42
CA PHE A 25 36.96 -2.18 -15.57
C PHE A 25 35.82 -1.23 -15.97
N PRO A 26 35.34 -1.29 -17.22
CA PRO A 26 34.21 -0.49 -17.66
C PRO A 26 32.93 -0.86 -16.89
N THR A 27 32.14 0.14 -16.52
CA THR A 27 30.88 -0.05 -15.77
C THR A 27 29.68 0.58 -16.48
N ASN A 28 28.52 0.00 -16.24
CA ASN A 28 27.20 0.55 -16.56
C ASN A 28 26.49 0.90 -15.24
N VAL A 29 25.56 1.84 -15.29
CA VAL A 29 24.71 2.20 -14.15
C VAL A 29 23.27 1.86 -14.49
N ASN A 30 22.66 1.00 -13.70
CA ASN A 30 21.22 0.75 -13.73
C ASN A 30 20.56 1.56 -12.62
N VAL A 31 19.48 2.24 -12.98
CA VAL A 31 18.60 2.89 -12.01
C VAL A 31 17.28 2.15 -12.00
N ASP A 32 17.03 1.50 -10.87
CA ASP A 32 15.81 0.77 -10.57
C ASP A 32 14.89 1.61 -9.65
N TYR A 33 13.60 1.33 -9.71
CA TYR A 33 12.65 1.85 -8.74
C TYR A 33 12.92 1.21 -7.39
N ASP A 34 12.93 2.02 -6.33
CA ASP A 34 12.88 1.55 -4.94
C ASP A 34 11.70 2.26 -4.24
N PRO A 35 10.96 1.59 -3.34
CA PRO A 35 9.89 2.23 -2.59
C PRO A 35 10.29 3.54 -1.89
N GLN A 36 11.56 3.67 -1.50
CA GLN A 36 12.15 4.82 -0.81
C GLN A 36 12.71 5.89 -1.77
N GLY A 37 12.76 5.62 -3.07
CA GLY A 37 13.29 6.53 -4.07
C GLY A 37 13.77 5.79 -5.32
N LEU A 38 15.08 5.64 -5.45
CA LEU A 38 15.75 4.91 -6.52
C LEU A 38 16.80 3.98 -5.92
N SER A 39 16.99 2.80 -6.53
CA SER A 39 18.18 2.00 -6.32
C SER A 39 19.16 2.25 -7.49
N VAL A 40 20.35 2.74 -7.18
CA VAL A 40 21.41 2.96 -8.16
C VAL A 40 22.42 1.83 -8.06
N LYS A 41 22.53 1.06 -9.14
CA LYS A 41 23.38 -0.13 -9.25
C LYS A 41 24.49 0.09 -10.27
N VAL A 42 25.73 -0.10 -9.85
CA VAL A 42 26.89 -0.13 -10.73
C VAL A 42 27.17 -1.59 -11.09
N ILE A 43 27.22 -1.87 -12.40
CA ILE A 43 27.38 -3.21 -12.94
C ILE A 43 28.60 -3.21 -13.86
N ARG A 44 29.39 -4.27 -13.80
CA ARG A 44 30.46 -4.50 -14.78
C ARG A 44 29.88 -4.56 -16.20
N ALA A 45 30.43 -3.80 -17.14
CA ALA A 45 29.88 -3.68 -18.49
C ALA A 45 30.15 -4.89 -19.39
N ASP A 46 31.08 -5.77 -18.99
CA ASP A 46 31.38 -7.02 -19.69
C ASP A 46 30.15 -7.94 -19.68
N PRO A 47 29.56 -8.29 -20.85
CA PRO A 47 28.36 -9.12 -20.91
C PRO A 47 28.56 -10.55 -20.38
N VAL A 48 29.79 -11.06 -20.38
CA VAL A 48 30.13 -12.41 -19.93
C VAL A 48 30.35 -12.45 -18.42
N LEU A 49 30.87 -11.34 -17.86
CA LEU A 49 31.17 -11.17 -16.44
C LEU A 49 30.26 -10.13 -15.78
N ALA A 50 29.03 -9.97 -16.28
CA ALA A 50 28.09 -8.97 -15.80
C ALA A 50 27.74 -9.26 -14.34
N GLN A 51 28.31 -8.47 -13.44
CA GLN A 51 28.14 -8.58 -12.00
C GLN A 51 27.90 -7.19 -11.43
N GLU A 52 26.94 -7.10 -10.50
CA GLU A 52 26.73 -5.92 -9.69
C GLU A 52 27.88 -5.76 -8.69
N VAL A 53 28.49 -4.58 -8.67
CA VAL A 53 29.68 -4.29 -7.85
C VAL A 53 29.44 -3.23 -6.79
N LEU A 54 28.33 -2.49 -6.90
CA LEU A 54 27.88 -1.49 -5.93
C LEU A 54 26.38 -1.25 -6.12
N GLU A 55 25.62 -1.24 -5.04
CA GLU A 55 24.23 -0.81 -4.99
C GLU A 55 24.07 0.18 -3.83
N PHE A 56 23.37 1.29 -4.06
CA PHE A 56 23.00 2.22 -3.00
C PHE A 56 21.66 2.92 -3.30
N PRO A 57 20.88 3.24 -2.26
CA PRO A 57 19.64 3.97 -2.41
C PRO A 57 19.89 5.47 -2.64
N VAL A 58 19.03 6.09 -3.43
CA VAL A 58 18.92 7.54 -3.58
C VAL A 58 17.50 7.95 -3.20
N HIS A 59 17.38 8.80 -2.19
CA HIS A 59 16.13 9.31 -1.62
C HIS A 59 16.20 10.84 -1.47
N SER A 60 15.15 11.45 -0.91
CA SER A 60 15.01 12.91 -0.82
C SER A 60 16.16 13.61 -0.09
N GLN A 61 16.69 12.95 0.94
CA GLN A 61 17.79 13.44 1.79
C GLN A 61 19.18 13.04 1.30
N SER A 62 19.32 12.24 0.24
CA SER A 62 20.64 11.78 -0.21
C SER A 62 21.52 12.95 -0.62
N GLU A 63 22.75 13.00 -0.13
CA GLU A 63 23.73 14.03 -0.48
C GLU A 63 24.29 13.77 -1.88
N CYS A 64 23.86 14.58 -2.84
CA CYS A 64 24.31 14.43 -4.21
C CYS A 64 24.06 15.71 -5.02
N SER A 65 24.87 15.93 -6.05
CA SER A 65 24.74 17.08 -6.93
C SER A 65 25.24 16.78 -8.35
N ARG A 66 24.71 17.50 -9.34
CA ARG A 66 25.28 17.49 -10.69
C ARG A 66 26.54 18.36 -10.70
N VAL A 67 27.61 17.85 -11.29
CA VAL A 67 28.88 18.55 -11.45
C VAL A 67 29.18 18.65 -12.95
N ALA A 68 29.26 19.88 -13.48
CA ALA A 68 29.42 20.14 -14.90
C ALA A 68 28.34 19.46 -15.80
N GLY A 69 28.61 19.35 -17.11
CA GLY A 69 27.66 18.82 -18.09
C GLY A 69 27.44 17.31 -18.02
N GLN A 70 28.48 16.54 -17.66
CA GLN A 70 28.55 15.08 -17.81
C GLN A 70 28.80 14.33 -16.50
N SER A 71 28.72 14.98 -15.34
CA SER A 71 29.11 14.33 -14.09
C SER A 71 28.15 14.57 -12.96
N TYR A 72 28.20 13.64 -12.00
CA TYR A 72 27.36 13.62 -10.82
C TYR A 72 28.18 13.16 -9.63
N ILE A 73 27.92 13.73 -8.46
CA ILE A 73 28.60 13.38 -7.23
C ILE A 73 27.60 12.88 -6.20
N PHE A 74 27.96 11.84 -5.47
CA PHE A 74 27.20 11.24 -4.37
C PHE A 74 28.09 11.12 -3.14
N THR A 75 27.55 11.36 -1.95
CA THR A 75 28.19 11.00 -0.68
C THR A 75 27.41 9.83 -0.08
N ILE A 76 28.07 8.68 0.12
CA ILE A 76 27.45 7.45 0.61
C ILE A 76 28.40 6.85 1.66
N ASP A 77 27.91 6.59 2.87
CA ASP A 77 28.68 5.93 3.96
C ASP A 77 30.10 6.50 4.17
N ASN A 78 30.22 7.84 4.13
CA ASN A 78 31.47 8.61 4.24
C ASN A 78 32.43 8.50 3.04
N GLU A 79 32.00 7.92 1.92
CA GLU A 79 32.72 7.90 0.66
C GLU A 79 32.04 8.82 -0.36
N THR A 80 32.83 9.68 -1.00
CA THR A 80 32.34 10.54 -2.07
C THR A 80 32.63 9.91 -3.42
N LEU A 81 31.57 9.60 -4.17
CA LEU A 81 31.64 9.01 -5.50
C LEU A 81 31.35 10.02 -6.58
N PHE A 82 32.21 10.01 -7.60
CA PHE A 82 32.12 10.82 -8.79
C PHE A 82 31.79 9.93 -9.98
N PHE A 83 30.64 10.19 -10.58
CA PHE A 83 30.12 9.50 -11.76
C PHE A 83 30.34 10.39 -12.97
N LYS A 84 31.02 9.88 -14.00
CA LYS A 84 31.14 10.54 -15.30
C LYS A 84 30.41 9.73 -16.36
N PHE A 85 29.38 10.31 -16.95
CA PHE A 85 28.55 9.69 -17.98
C PHE A 85 29.20 9.82 -19.36
N ALA A 86 28.85 8.90 -20.27
CA ALA A 86 29.36 8.90 -21.63
C ALA A 86 28.89 10.11 -22.47
N SER A 87 27.74 10.71 -22.12
CA SER A 87 27.17 11.85 -22.82
C SER A 87 26.44 12.83 -21.89
N ASP A 88 26.30 14.08 -22.33
CA ASP A 88 25.49 15.11 -21.64
C ASP A 88 24.02 14.69 -21.56
N ALA A 89 23.51 13.99 -22.59
CA ALA A 89 22.14 13.50 -22.64
C ALA A 89 21.88 12.43 -21.56
N ASP A 90 22.81 11.49 -21.39
CA ASP A 90 22.74 10.47 -20.35
C ASP A 90 22.80 11.10 -18.95
N CYS A 91 23.73 12.05 -18.75
CA CYS A 91 23.84 12.77 -17.48
C CYS A 91 22.56 13.58 -17.18
N GLN A 92 21.96 14.20 -18.20
CA GLN A 92 20.70 14.95 -18.05
C GLN A 92 19.55 14.02 -17.70
N ALA A 93 19.41 12.88 -18.37
CA ALA A 93 18.37 11.89 -18.08
C ALA A 93 18.53 11.31 -16.67
N PHE A 94 19.75 10.98 -16.25
CA PHE A 94 20.06 10.56 -14.89
C PHE A 94 19.73 11.66 -13.86
N HIS A 95 20.12 12.90 -14.14
CA HIS A 95 19.82 14.04 -13.28
C HIS A 95 18.31 14.25 -13.12
N LEU A 96 17.50 14.07 -14.16
CA LEU A 96 16.04 14.14 -14.06
C LEU A 96 15.45 13.08 -13.13
N LEU A 97 16.00 11.86 -13.12
CA LEU A 97 15.57 10.80 -12.21
C LEU A 97 15.88 11.18 -10.75
N VAL A 98 17.12 11.61 -10.50
CA VAL A 98 17.57 11.98 -9.15
C VAL A 98 16.86 13.23 -8.65
N SER A 99 16.71 14.27 -9.49
CA SER A 99 16.05 15.52 -9.11
C SER A 99 14.56 15.31 -8.82
N LYS A 100 13.86 14.48 -9.61
CA LYS A 100 12.47 14.08 -9.32
C LYS A 100 12.35 13.37 -7.97
N THR A 101 13.35 12.60 -7.59
CA THR A 101 13.39 11.91 -6.29
C THR A 101 13.74 12.87 -5.15
N LYS A 102 14.63 13.84 -5.40
CA LYS A 102 15.11 14.81 -4.41
C LYS A 102 14.21 15.99 -4.14
N ALA A 103 13.44 16.44 -5.13
CA ALA A 103 12.48 17.53 -4.98
C ALA A 103 11.34 17.20 -3.97
N GLY A 104 11.31 15.97 -3.47
CA GLY A 104 10.14 15.40 -2.81
C GLY A 104 9.10 15.07 -3.87
N ARG A 105 8.46 13.92 -3.74
CA ARG A 105 7.22 13.69 -4.49
C ARG A 105 6.24 14.74 -3.97
N SER A 106 5.63 15.54 -4.84
CA SER A 106 4.42 16.29 -4.49
C SER A 106 3.54 15.38 -3.65
N SER A 107 3.12 15.82 -2.46
CA SER A 107 2.46 14.99 -1.45
C SER A 107 1.40 14.10 -2.10
N SER A 108 1.73 12.83 -2.34
CA SER A 108 0.81 11.91 -2.99
C SER A 108 -0.28 11.56 -1.99
N VAL A 109 -1.48 11.22 -2.47
CA VAL A 109 -2.59 10.82 -1.59
C VAL A 109 -2.15 9.69 -0.65
N PHE A 110 -1.26 8.81 -1.12
CA PHE A 110 -0.65 7.76 -0.31
C PHE A 110 0.25 8.30 0.82
N THR A 111 1.16 9.23 0.53
CA THR A 111 2.09 9.76 1.54
C THR A 111 1.39 10.63 2.58
N VAL A 112 0.31 11.33 2.20
CA VAL A 112 -0.47 12.12 3.17
C VAL A 112 -1.19 11.23 4.19
N ARG A 113 -1.63 10.04 3.78
CA ARG A 113 -2.49 9.18 4.60
C ARG A 113 -1.76 8.08 5.37
N THR A 114 -0.49 7.81 5.04
CA THR A 114 0.27 6.69 5.58
C THR A 114 1.62 7.18 6.09
N GLU A 115 1.94 6.86 7.34
CA GLU A 115 3.27 7.14 7.89
C GLU A 115 4.34 6.35 7.12
N ASP A 116 5.47 7.00 6.83
CA ASP A 116 6.54 6.43 6.01
C ASP A 116 7.07 5.10 6.58
N SER A 117 7.25 5.00 7.90
CA SER A 117 7.70 3.78 8.58
C SER A 117 6.73 2.60 8.38
N SER A 118 5.42 2.86 8.45
CA SER A 118 4.37 1.87 8.23
C SER A 118 4.33 1.44 6.75
N ALA A 119 4.42 2.39 5.83
CA ALA A 119 4.49 2.10 4.40
C ALA A 119 5.72 1.25 4.04
N MET A 120 6.87 1.55 4.64
CA MET A 120 8.10 0.79 4.42
C MET A 120 7.97 -0.66 4.87
N GLN A 121 7.52 -0.89 6.11
CA GLN A 121 7.31 -2.25 6.62
C GLN A 121 6.30 -3.03 5.77
N TYR A 122 5.23 -2.36 5.34
CA TYR A 122 4.23 -2.94 4.44
C TYR A 122 4.83 -3.40 3.11
N PHE A 123 5.53 -2.53 2.37
CA PHE A 123 6.09 -2.91 1.07
C PHE A 123 7.25 -3.91 1.19
N GLN A 124 8.03 -3.84 2.26
CA GLN A 124 9.06 -4.85 2.55
C GLN A 124 8.44 -6.22 2.79
N PHE A 125 7.37 -6.29 3.58
CA PHE A 125 6.64 -7.52 3.83
C PHE A 125 6.15 -8.18 2.53
N TYR A 126 5.53 -7.40 1.64
CA TYR A 126 5.02 -7.91 0.35
C TYR A 126 6.11 -8.15 -0.71
N GLY A 127 7.33 -7.63 -0.50
CA GLY A 127 8.49 -7.90 -1.33
C GLY A 127 9.08 -9.32 -1.16
N TYR A 128 8.70 -10.06 -0.11
CA TYR A 128 9.18 -11.43 0.09
C TYR A 128 8.41 -12.46 -0.75
N LEU A 129 9.14 -13.31 -1.48
CA LEU A 129 8.54 -14.42 -2.25
C LEU A 129 7.74 -15.39 -1.37
N SER A 130 8.14 -15.60 -0.12
CA SER A 130 7.41 -16.46 0.83
C SER A 130 6.01 -15.92 1.12
N GLN A 131 5.82 -14.60 1.22
CA GLN A 131 4.50 -14.01 1.44
C GLN A 131 3.62 -14.13 0.18
N GLN A 132 4.20 -13.92 -1.00
CA GLN A 132 3.51 -14.18 -2.26
C GLN A 132 3.11 -15.65 -2.39
N GLN A 133 3.98 -16.57 -1.99
CA GLN A 133 3.69 -17.99 -1.97
C GLN A 133 2.53 -18.32 -1.04
N ASN A 134 2.51 -17.78 0.19
CA ASN A 134 1.40 -17.99 1.14
C ASN A 134 0.06 -17.60 0.51
N MET A 135 0.01 -16.45 -0.16
CA MET A 135 -1.19 -15.98 -0.87
C MET A 135 -1.57 -16.85 -2.07
N MET A 136 -0.60 -17.29 -2.87
CA MET A 136 -0.85 -18.12 -4.06
C MET A 136 -1.23 -19.57 -3.70
N GLN A 137 -0.74 -20.10 -2.58
CA GLN A 137 -1.07 -21.44 -2.08
C GLN A 137 -2.46 -21.52 -1.44
N ASP A 138 -3.06 -20.38 -1.07
CA ASP A 138 -4.49 -20.31 -0.80
C ASP A 138 -5.25 -20.59 -2.10
N TYR A 139 -5.65 -21.85 -2.24
CA TYR A 139 -6.38 -22.33 -3.40
C TYR A 139 -7.75 -21.68 -3.52
N VAL A 140 -8.46 -21.46 -2.41
CA VAL A 140 -9.80 -20.85 -2.44
C VAL A 140 -9.70 -19.44 -3.00
N ARG A 141 -8.75 -18.64 -2.50
CA ARG A 141 -8.44 -17.31 -3.03
C ARG A 141 -8.08 -17.38 -4.52
N THR A 142 -6.98 -18.04 -4.86
CA THR A 142 -6.38 -17.96 -6.20
C THR A 142 -7.29 -18.56 -7.27
N SER A 143 -7.92 -19.70 -7.00
CA SER A 143 -8.83 -20.35 -7.97
C SER A 143 -10.14 -19.59 -8.15
N THR A 144 -10.65 -18.91 -7.13
CA THR A 144 -11.87 -18.08 -7.25
C THR A 144 -11.61 -16.88 -8.14
N TYR A 145 -10.47 -16.21 -7.98
CA TYR A 145 -10.05 -15.13 -8.89
C TYR A 145 -9.90 -15.61 -10.33
N GLN A 146 -9.19 -16.73 -10.54
CA GLN A 146 -9.03 -17.30 -11.88
C GLN A 146 -10.40 -17.62 -12.50
N ARG A 147 -11.29 -18.27 -11.74
CA ARG A 147 -12.63 -18.63 -12.21
C ARG A 147 -13.47 -17.40 -12.51
N ALA A 148 -13.45 -16.37 -11.67
CA ALA A 148 -14.17 -15.12 -11.91
C ALA A 148 -13.74 -14.45 -13.21
N ILE A 149 -12.44 -14.41 -13.50
CA ILE A 149 -11.90 -13.84 -14.73
C ILE A 149 -12.25 -14.71 -15.95
N LEU A 150 -11.98 -16.02 -15.89
CA LEU A 150 -12.20 -16.94 -17.02
C LEU A 150 -13.67 -17.25 -17.30
N SER A 151 -14.56 -17.09 -16.32
CA SER A 151 -16.00 -17.24 -16.53
C SER A 151 -16.62 -15.99 -17.17
N ASN A 152 -15.93 -14.85 -17.10
CA ASN A 152 -16.35 -13.57 -17.66
C ASN A 152 -15.41 -13.11 -18.79
N ILE A 153 -14.95 -14.03 -19.65
CA ILE A 153 -13.98 -13.75 -20.74
C ILE A 153 -14.36 -12.53 -21.58
N ASN A 154 -15.65 -12.26 -21.80
CA ASN A 154 -16.11 -11.10 -22.58
C ASN A 154 -15.70 -9.75 -21.98
N ASP A 155 -15.53 -9.69 -20.66
CA ASP A 155 -15.07 -8.48 -19.95
C ASP A 155 -13.57 -8.26 -20.14
N PHE A 156 -12.81 -9.27 -20.55
CA PHE A 156 -11.34 -9.21 -20.66
C PHE A 156 -10.86 -9.30 -22.11
N LYS A 157 -11.56 -10.05 -22.97
CA LYS A 157 -11.11 -10.33 -24.33
C LYS A 157 -10.95 -9.04 -25.15
N ASN A 158 -9.76 -8.83 -25.70
CA ASN A 158 -9.36 -7.63 -26.43
C ASN A 158 -9.45 -6.32 -25.63
N LYS A 159 -9.51 -6.40 -24.29
CA LYS A 159 -9.59 -5.24 -23.39
C LYS A 159 -8.24 -4.86 -22.81
N VAL A 160 -8.16 -3.64 -22.29
CA VAL A 160 -7.04 -3.12 -21.50
C VAL A 160 -7.37 -3.28 -20.02
N VAL A 161 -6.47 -3.91 -19.28
CA VAL A 161 -6.67 -4.24 -17.86
C VAL A 161 -5.62 -3.55 -17.02
N LEU A 162 -6.01 -3.03 -15.85
CA LEU A 162 -5.11 -2.58 -14.79
C LEU A 162 -5.17 -3.56 -13.63
N ASP A 163 -4.03 -4.11 -13.24
CA ASP A 163 -3.87 -4.96 -12.05
C ASP A 163 -3.19 -4.13 -10.94
N VAL A 164 -3.94 -3.83 -9.89
CA VAL A 164 -3.56 -2.92 -8.79
C VAL A 164 -2.95 -3.72 -7.65
N GLY A 165 -1.66 -3.48 -7.35
CA GLY A 165 -0.92 -4.27 -6.37
C GLY A 165 -0.69 -5.68 -6.88
N ALA A 166 -0.11 -5.77 -8.09
CA ALA A 166 -0.05 -7.01 -8.85
C ALA A 166 0.73 -8.13 -8.15
N GLY A 167 1.60 -7.81 -7.18
CA GLY A 167 2.45 -8.78 -6.50
C GLY A 167 3.28 -9.56 -7.51
N SER A 168 3.16 -10.89 -7.50
CA SER A 168 3.81 -11.77 -8.49
C SER A 168 3.29 -11.61 -9.93
N GLY A 169 2.16 -10.92 -10.12
CA GLY A 169 1.46 -10.75 -11.39
C GLY A 169 0.42 -11.84 -11.69
N ILE A 170 0.08 -12.69 -10.73
CA ILE A 170 -0.79 -13.86 -10.95
C ILE A 170 -2.15 -13.50 -11.58
N LEU A 171 -2.78 -12.40 -11.14
CA LEU A 171 -4.06 -11.94 -11.69
C LEU A 171 -3.89 -11.39 -13.12
N SER A 172 -2.78 -10.70 -13.40
CA SER A 172 -2.40 -10.30 -14.75
C SER A 172 -2.26 -11.48 -15.71
N PHE A 173 -1.72 -12.62 -15.26
CA PHE A 173 -1.67 -13.84 -16.08
C PHE A 173 -3.06 -14.38 -16.37
N PHE A 174 -3.98 -14.38 -15.41
CA PHE A 174 -5.38 -14.79 -15.64
C PHE A 174 -6.10 -13.86 -16.62
N ALA A 175 -5.89 -12.55 -16.53
CA ALA A 175 -6.42 -11.60 -17.50
C ALA A 175 -5.86 -11.87 -18.92
N ALA A 176 -4.56 -12.16 -19.04
CA ALA A 176 -3.95 -12.54 -20.32
C ALA A 176 -4.51 -13.87 -20.86
N GLN A 177 -4.79 -14.86 -20.00
CA GLN A 177 -5.46 -16.12 -20.37
C GLN A 177 -6.89 -15.87 -20.87
N ALA A 178 -7.62 -14.92 -20.28
CA ALA A 178 -8.93 -14.50 -20.74
C ALA A 178 -8.91 -13.68 -22.06
N GLY A 179 -7.72 -13.44 -22.61
CA GLY A 179 -7.55 -12.78 -23.91
C GLY A 179 -7.44 -11.26 -23.83
N ALA A 180 -7.03 -10.69 -22.69
CA ALA A 180 -6.71 -9.27 -22.59
C ALA A 180 -5.72 -8.83 -23.68
N ARG A 181 -6.02 -7.70 -24.31
CA ARG A 181 -5.14 -7.07 -25.32
C ARG A 181 -3.87 -6.57 -24.65
N LYS A 182 -4.02 -5.93 -23.49
CA LYS A 182 -2.94 -5.31 -22.72
C LYS A 182 -3.28 -5.38 -21.24
N VAL A 183 -2.28 -5.64 -20.40
CA VAL A 183 -2.39 -5.58 -18.93
C VAL A 183 -1.28 -4.70 -18.38
N TYR A 184 -1.64 -3.68 -17.60
CA TYR A 184 -0.71 -2.89 -16.80
C TYR A 184 -0.69 -3.47 -15.38
N ALA A 185 0.40 -4.10 -15.01
CA ALA A 185 0.58 -4.72 -13.70
C ALA A 185 1.36 -3.75 -12.79
N VAL A 186 0.67 -3.02 -11.92
CA VAL A 186 1.28 -2.01 -11.06
C VAL A 186 1.63 -2.64 -9.72
N GLU A 187 2.91 -2.57 -9.34
CA GLU A 187 3.40 -3.14 -8.08
C GLU A 187 4.41 -2.17 -7.44
N ALA A 188 4.19 -1.85 -6.17
CA ALA A 188 4.95 -0.84 -5.45
C ALA A 188 6.14 -1.41 -4.65
N SER A 189 6.18 -2.71 -4.41
CA SER A 189 7.32 -3.39 -3.79
C SER A 189 8.32 -3.89 -4.83
N ASN A 190 9.46 -4.38 -4.35
CA ASN A 190 10.47 -5.03 -5.19
C ASN A 190 9.98 -6.32 -5.87
N MET A 191 8.78 -6.81 -5.51
CA MET A 191 8.11 -7.90 -6.22
C MET A 191 7.86 -7.59 -7.70
N ALA A 192 7.80 -6.32 -8.10
CA ALA A 192 7.71 -5.90 -9.49
C ALA A 192 8.83 -6.51 -10.36
N HIS A 193 10.05 -6.68 -9.83
CA HIS A 193 11.15 -7.31 -10.55
C HIS A 193 10.90 -8.80 -10.81
N HIS A 194 10.36 -9.51 -9.82
CA HIS A 194 9.99 -10.91 -9.95
C HIS A 194 8.81 -11.11 -10.90
N ALA A 195 7.78 -10.25 -10.83
CA ALA A 195 6.68 -10.25 -11.78
C ALA A 195 7.19 -10.04 -13.21
N GLN A 196 8.11 -9.10 -13.42
CA GLN A 196 8.71 -8.85 -14.74
C GLN A 196 9.54 -10.04 -15.25
N ALA A 197 10.18 -10.80 -14.35
CA ALA A 197 10.87 -12.04 -14.70
C ALA A 197 9.87 -13.13 -15.13
N LEU A 198 8.77 -13.31 -14.39
CA LEU A 198 7.71 -14.26 -14.75
C LEU A 198 7.06 -13.91 -16.09
N VAL A 199 6.76 -12.63 -16.33
CA VAL A 199 6.18 -12.17 -17.61
C VAL A 199 7.07 -12.53 -18.80
N ARG A 200 8.39 -12.34 -18.66
CA ARG A 200 9.36 -12.71 -19.69
C ARG A 200 9.47 -14.21 -19.88
N ALA A 201 9.58 -14.97 -18.79
CA ALA A 201 9.68 -16.43 -18.82
C ALA A 201 8.46 -17.10 -19.48
N ASN A 202 7.28 -16.48 -19.37
CA ASN A 202 6.04 -16.96 -19.98
C ASN A 202 5.76 -16.38 -21.37
N GLY A 203 6.68 -15.63 -21.97
CA GLY A 203 6.52 -15.09 -23.33
C GLY A 203 5.39 -14.06 -23.46
N LEU A 204 4.99 -13.41 -22.37
CA LEU A 204 3.83 -12.49 -22.34
C LEU A 204 4.23 -11.01 -22.27
N HIS A 205 5.49 -10.68 -22.52
CA HIS A 205 6.03 -9.31 -22.40
C HIS A 205 5.38 -8.29 -23.35
N ASP A 206 4.83 -8.72 -24.48
CA ASP A 206 4.07 -7.85 -25.39
C ASP A 206 2.69 -7.46 -24.81
N ARG A 207 2.11 -8.34 -24.00
CA ARG A 207 0.76 -8.20 -23.44
C ARG A 207 0.74 -7.67 -22.01
N ILE A 208 1.67 -8.07 -21.16
CA ILE A 208 1.73 -7.65 -19.76
C ILE A 208 2.91 -6.70 -19.59
N THR A 209 2.64 -5.49 -19.12
CA THR A 209 3.64 -4.47 -18.81
C THR A 209 3.65 -4.22 -17.32
N VAL A 210 4.75 -4.57 -16.66
CA VAL A 210 4.93 -4.32 -15.23
C VAL A 210 5.38 -2.87 -15.03
N VAL A 211 4.67 -2.15 -14.17
CA VAL A 211 4.92 -0.77 -13.80
C VAL A 211 5.28 -0.74 -12.32
N ALA A 212 6.57 -0.58 -12.03
CA ALA A 212 7.05 -0.45 -10.66
C ALA A 212 6.67 0.93 -10.11
N GLY A 213 5.87 0.98 -9.06
CA GLY A 213 5.41 2.23 -8.44
C GLY A 213 4.08 2.11 -7.71
N LYS A 214 3.74 3.17 -6.96
CA LYS A 214 2.44 3.31 -6.29
C LYS A 214 1.40 3.81 -7.28
N ILE A 215 0.19 3.29 -7.20
CA ILE A 215 -0.95 3.71 -8.03
C ILE A 215 -1.23 5.22 -7.95
N GLU A 216 -0.98 5.82 -6.80
CA GLU A 216 -1.17 7.25 -6.57
C GLU A 216 -0.12 8.11 -7.31
N GLU A 217 1.00 7.53 -7.75
CA GLU A 217 2.19 8.26 -8.23
C GLU A 217 2.62 7.90 -9.66
N ILE A 218 2.13 6.78 -10.20
CA ILE A 218 2.42 6.34 -11.56
C ILE A 218 1.51 7.04 -12.58
N GLU A 219 1.93 7.01 -13.84
CA GLU A 219 1.13 7.44 -14.99
C GLU A 219 0.96 6.26 -15.96
N LEU A 220 -0.23 6.14 -16.55
CA LEU A 220 -0.53 5.14 -17.58
C LEU A 220 -0.73 5.82 -18.94
N PRO A 221 -0.30 5.18 -20.03
CA PRO A 221 -0.37 5.79 -21.37
C PRO A 221 -1.77 5.79 -21.98
N GLU A 222 -2.71 5.01 -21.44
CA GLU A 222 -4.11 4.94 -21.89
C GLU A 222 -5.05 4.56 -20.74
N SER A 223 -6.33 4.91 -20.87
CA SER A 223 -7.40 4.45 -19.95
C SER A 223 -7.70 2.96 -20.11
N VAL A 224 -8.16 2.32 -19.05
CA VAL A 224 -8.41 0.87 -18.98
C VAL A 224 -9.90 0.53 -19.00
N ASP A 225 -10.24 -0.65 -19.51
CA ASP A 225 -11.62 -1.15 -19.55
C ASP A 225 -12.00 -1.87 -18.24
N VAL A 226 -11.02 -2.52 -17.58
CA VAL A 226 -11.23 -3.28 -16.35
C VAL A 226 -10.09 -3.02 -15.35
N ILE A 227 -10.43 -2.85 -14.08
CA ILE A 227 -9.46 -2.87 -12.97
C ILE A 227 -9.65 -4.15 -12.17
N ILE A 228 -8.58 -4.91 -11.99
CA ILE A 228 -8.52 -6.09 -11.13
C ILE A 228 -7.60 -5.84 -9.93
N SER A 229 -7.93 -6.40 -8.78
CA SER A 229 -7.07 -6.36 -7.59
C SER A 229 -7.49 -7.41 -6.56
N GLU A 230 -6.60 -7.66 -5.61
CA GLU A 230 -6.90 -8.31 -4.34
C GLU A 230 -6.57 -7.35 -3.20
N PRO A 231 -7.50 -6.44 -2.84
CA PRO A 231 -7.26 -5.40 -1.83
C PRO A 231 -7.82 -5.75 -0.45
N MET A 232 -8.22 -7.00 -0.19
CA MET A 232 -8.98 -7.35 1.02
C MET A 232 -8.04 -7.81 2.15
N GLY A 233 -7.90 -6.97 3.18
CA GLY A 233 -7.26 -7.36 4.43
C GLY A 233 -8.22 -8.05 5.40
N TYR A 234 -7.75 -8.32 6.62
CA TYR A 234 -8.62 -8.72 7.73
C TYR A 234 -9.80 -7.76 7.91
N MET A 235 -10.99 -8.32 8.18
CA MET A 235 -12.26 -7.58 8.24
C MET A 235 -12.50 -6.69 7.00
N LEU A 236 -12.05 -7.12 5.82
CA LEU A 236 -12.14 -6.44 4.52
C LEU A 236 -11.26 -5.17 4.40
N TYR A 237 -11.21 -4.34 5.43
CA TYR A 237 -10.65 -2.98 5.37
C TYR A 237 -9.22 -2.83 5.89
N ASN A 238 -8.68 -3.83 6.60
CA ASN A 238 -7.29 -3.77 7.08
C ASN A 238 -6.32 -3.49 5.92
N GLU A 239 -5.18 -2.88 6.22
CA GLU A 239 -4.15 -2.43 5.25
C GLU A 239 -4.54 -1.25 4.35
N ARG A 240 -5.82 -0.82 4.36
CA ARG A 240 -6.30 0.35 3.61
C ARG A 240 -6.02 0.29 2.10
N MET A 241 -5.83 -0.91 1.54
CA MET A 241 -5.56 -1.13 0.12
C MET A 241 -6.78 -0.83 -0.75
N LEU A 242 -8.00 -0.94 -0.20
CA LEU A 242 -9.23 -0.51 -0.87
C LEU A 242 -9.21 0.95 -1.30
N GLU A 243 -8.55 1.85 -0.56
CA GLU A 243 -8.40 3.25 -0.96
C GLU A 243 -7.56 3.38 -2.23
N THR A 244 -6.46 2.62 -2.33
CA THR A 244 -5.63 2.55 -3.54
C THR A 244 -6.41 1.95 -4.71
N TYR A 245 -7.19 0.89 -4.46
CA TYR A 245 -8.05 0.26 -5.46
C TYR A 245 -9.10 1.23 -6.03
N LEU A 246 -9.73 2.04 -5.16
CA LEU A 246 -10.67 3.07 -5.57
C LEU A 246 -9.99 4.24 -6.29
N HIS A 247 -8.79 4.65 -5.87
CA HIS A 247 -8.02 5.73 -6.53
C HIS A 247 -7.63 5.35 -7.97
N ALA A 248 -7.39 4.07 -8.25
CA ALA A 248 -7.09 3.58 -9.59
C ALA A 248 -8.20 3.86 -10.63
N LYS A 249 -9.45 4.14 -10.18
CA LYS A 249 -10.57 4.49 -11.07
C LYS A 249 -10.33 5.73 -11.91
N LYS A 250 -9.35 6.59 -11.58
CA LYS A 250 -8.94 7.71 -12.43
C LYS A 250 -8.53 7.28 -13.85
N TRP A 251 -8.12 6.01 -14.03
CA TRP A 251 -7.84 5.43 -15.35
C TRP A 251 -8.97 4.58 -15.92
N LEU A 252 -10.04 4.32 -15.16
CA LEU A 252 -11.15 3.50 -15.63
C LEU A 252 -11.99 4.29 -16.64
N LYS A 253 -12.24 3.69 -17.80
CA LYS A 253 -13.17 4.27 -18.79
C LYS A 253 -14.58 4.40 -18.20
N PRO A 254 -15.40 5.33 -18.70
CA PRO A 254 -16.84 5.31 -18.43
C PRO A 254 -17.43 3.93 -18.75
N ASN A 255 -18.22 3.36 -17.83
CA ASN A 255 -18.75 2.00 -17.90
C ASN A 255 -17.70 0.87 -17.87
N GLY A 256 -16.47 1.15 -17.43
CA GLY A 256 -15.49 0.11 -17.14
C GLY A 256 -15.87 -0.70 -15.90
N ASN A 257 -15.36 -1.93 -15.81
CA ASN A 257 -15.67 -2.86 -14.73
C ASN A 257 -14.56 -2.93 -13.68
N MET A 258 -14.93 -3.32 -12.47
CA MET A 258 -14.01 -3.56 -11.35
C MET A 258 -14.20 -4.98 -10.82
N TYR A 259 -13.11 -5.71 -10.63
CA TYR A 259 -13.07 -7.05 -10.05
C TYR A 259 -12.13 -7.05 -8.83
N PRO A 260 -12.63 -7.18 -7.59
CA PRO A 260 -14.05 -7.34 -7.22
C PRO A 260 -14.89 -6.06 -7.37
N THR A 261 -16.18 -6.22 -7.68
CA THR A 261 -17.12 -5.08 -7.87
C THR A 261 -17.75 -4.60 -6.57
N ARG A 262 -17.88 -5.51 -5.59
CA ARG A 262 -18.53 -5.28 -4.29
C ARG A 262 -17.88 -6.15 -3.23
N GLY A 263 -17.79 -5.64 -2.01
CA GLY A 263 -17.45 -6.41 -0.82
C GLY A 263 -18.56 -6.28 0.22
N ASP A 264 -18.89 -7.37 0.91
CA ASP A 264 -19.88 -7.41 1.98
C ASP A 264 -19.18 -7.80 3.29
N LEU A 265 -19.20 -6.90 4.29
CA LEU A 265 -18.73 -7.19 5.64
C LEU A 265 -19.90 -7.66 6.50
N HIS A 266 -19.82 -8.89 7.01
CA HIS A 266 -20.82 -9.46 7.90
C HIS A 266 -20.36 -9.36 9.35
N ILE A 267 -21.27 -8.96 10.24
CA ILE A 267 -21.04 -8.87 11.67
C ILE A 267 -22.16 -9.63 12.39
N ALA A 268 -21.80 -10.50 13.32
CA ALA A 268 -22.76 -11.22 14.15
C ALA A 268 -22.27 -11.23 15.61
N PRO A 269 -23.17 -11.04 16.60
CA PRO A 269 -22.84 -11.29 17.99
C PRO A 269 -22.57 -12.79 18.20
N PHE A 270 -21.61 -13.11 19.05
CA PHE A 270 -21.27 -14.48 19.41
C PHE A 270 -21.08 -14.64 20.93
N THR A 271 -21.18 -15.87 21.42
CA THR A 271 -20.85 -16.23 22.80
C THR A 271 -19.67 -17.20 22.82
N ASP A 272 -18.60 -16.82 23.51
CA ASP A 272 -17.42 -17.67 23.70
C ASP A 272 -16.75 -17.32 25.04
N ASP A 273 -17.21 -18.00 26.09
CA ASP A 273 -16.69 -17.80 27.44
C ASP A 273 -15.22 -18.24 27.57
N ALA A 274 -14.81 -19.26 26.79
CA ALA A 274 -13.44 -19.75 26.83
C ALA A 274 -12.47 -18.70 26.29
N LEU A 275 -12.78 -18.09 25.15
CA LEU A 275 -11.98 -17.02 24.56
C LEU A 275 -11.94 -15.78 25.47
N PHE A 276 -13.07 -15.39 26.05
CA PHE A 276 -13.13 -14.29 27.01
C PHE A 276 -12.22 -14.54 28.22
N MET A 277 -12.34 -15.73 28.82
CA MET A 277 -11.54 -16.12 29.99
C MET A 277 -10.04 -16.23 29.65
N GLU A 278 -9.69 -16.65 28.44
CA GLU A 278 -8.29 -16.65 27.98
C GLU A 278 -7.68 -15.24 28.04
N GLN A 279 -8.32 -14.24 27.44
CA GLN A 279 -7.79 -12.87 27.44
C GLN A 279 -7.79 -12.27 28.85
N TYR A 280 -8.84 -12.55 29.65
CA TYR A 280 -8.91 -12.16 31.05
C TYR A 280 -7.74 -12.75 31.87
N ASN A 281 -7.40 -14.02 31.65
CA ASN A 281 -6.33 -14.70 32.37
C ASN A 281 -4.94 -14.17 31.98
N LYS A 282 -4.72 -13.78 30.72
CA LYS A 282 -3.47 -13.09 30.32
C LYS A 282 -3.28 -11.79 31.10
N ALA A 283 -4.35 -10.99 31.26
CA ALA A 283 -4.31 -9.78 32.06
C ALA A 283 -4.05 -10.04 33.56
N ASN A 284 -4.46 -11.20 34.08
CA ASN A 284 -4.25 -11.55 35.50
C ASN A 284 -2.79 -11.80 35.87
N PHE A 285 -1.89 -12.01 34.90
CA PHE A 285 -0.44 -11.97 35.15
C PHE A 285 -0.04 -10.69 35.90
N TRP A 286 -0.65 -9.56 35.55
CA TRP A 286 -0.35 -8.27 36.15
C TRP A 286 -0.97 -8.08 37.53
N TYR A 287 -1.78 -9.01 38.03
CA TYR A 287 -2.38 -8.91 39.37
C TYR A 287 -1.48 -9.44 40.50
N GLN A 288 -0.24 -9.83 40.17
CA GLN A 288 0.73 -10.32 41.14
C GLN A 288 1.28 -9.18 42.00
N THR A 289 1.21 -9.32 43.33
CA THR A 289 1.70 -8.33 44.29
C THR A 289 3.17 -8.50 44.69
N CYS A 290 3.82 -9.58 44.25
CA CYS A 290 5.22 -9.88 44.58
C CYS A 290 5.92 -10.66 43.46
N PHE A 291 5.79 -10.21 42.20
CA PHE A 291 6.51 -10.79 41.07
C PHE A 291 7.99 -10.41 41.19
N HIS A 292 8.83 -11.38 41.59
CA HIS A 292 10.25 -11.15 41.93
C HIS A 292 10.47 -9.99 42.91
N GLY A 293 9.56 -9.82 43.89
CA GLY A 293 9.63 -8.74 44.88
C GLY A 293 8.99 -7.42 44.44
N VAL A 294 8.30 -7.36 43.30
CA VAL A 294 7.64 -6.17 42.76
C VAL A 294 6.13 -6.37 42.66
N ASP A 295 5.36 -5.38 43.10
CA ASP A 295 3.90 -5.35 42.91
C ASP A 295 3.56 -4.81 41.51
N LEU A 296 2.95 -5.66 40.67
CA LEU A 296 2.54 -5.33 39.30
C LEU A 296 1.10 -4.82 39.21
N SER A 297 0.32 -4.95 40.29
CA SER A 297 -1.15 -4.83 40.28
C SER A 297 -1.68 -3.49 39.78
N ALA A 298 -0.89 -2.41 39.92
CA ALA A 298 -1.21 -1.09 39.39
C ALA A 298 -1.42 -1.07 37.86
N LEU A 299 -0.80 -2.01 37.11
CA LEU A 299 -0.91 -2.09 35.65
C LEU A 299 -2.02 -3.01 35.14
N ARG A 300 -2.71 -3.76 36.02
CA ARG A 300 -3.75 -4.73 35.60
C ARG A 300 -4.83 -4.09 34.73
N THR A 301 -5.32 -2.92 35.09
CA THR A 301 -6.37 -2.22 34.33
C THR A 301 -5.88 -1.80 32.93
N ALA A 302 -4.61 -1.41 32.81
CA ALA A 302 -4.02 -1.07 31.52
C ALA A 302 -3.85 -2.33 30.65
N ALA A 303 -3.34 -3.42 31.22
CA ALA A 303 -3.21 -4.70 30.54
C ALA A 303 -4.56 -5.24 30.05
N MET A 304 -5.60 -5.16 30.88
CA MET A 304 -6.96 -5.54 30.49
C MET A 304 -7.46 -4.76 29.27
N LYS A 305 -7.24 -3.44 29.25
CA LYS A 305 -7.62 -2.61 28.10
C LYS A 305 -6.81 -2.96 26.84
N GLU A 306 -5.56 -3.36 26.97
CA GLU A 306 -4.70 -3.74 25.85
C GLU A 306 -5.15 -5.05 25.21
N TYR A 307 -5.30 -6.12 25.99
CA TYR A 307 -5.72 -7.42 25.46
C TYR A 307 -7.10 -7.36 24.79
N PHE A 308 -8.06 -6.65 25.39
CA PHE A 308 -9.41 -6.51 24.82
C PHE A 308 -9.50 -5.54 23.63
N ARG A 309 -8.41 -4.84 23.28
CA ARG A 309 -8.33 -4.03 22.05
C ARG A 309 -7.76 -4.81 20.87
N GLN A 310 -7.21 -5.99 21.08
CA GLN A 310 -6.67 -6.83 20.02
C GLN A 310 -7.81 -7.58 19.32
N PRO A 311 -8.02 -7.38 18.01
CA PRO A 311 -8.91 -8.24 17.24
C PRO A 311 -8.35 -9.66 17.23
N ILE A 312 -9.18 -10.65 17.53
CA ILE A 312 -8.80 -12.06 17.46
C ILE A 312 -9.11 -12.57 16.06
N VAL A 313 -8.08 -13.05 15.37
CA VAL A 313 -8.20 -13.63 14.03
C VAL A 313 -8.10 -15.15 14.15
N ASP A 314 -9.26 -15.81 14.09
CA ASP A 314 -9.37 -17.27 14.08
C ASP A 314 -10.67 -17.69 13.35
N THR A 315 -10.84 -18.99 13.17
CA THR A 315 -12.11 -19.60 12.76
C THR A 315 -12.86 -20.13 13.98
N PHE A 316 -14.17 -20.27 13.87
CA PHE A 316 -15.03 -20.76 14.95
C PHE A 316 -16.21 -21.54 14.40
N ASP A 317 -16.85 -22.34 15.25
CA ASP A 317 -18.06 -23.05 14.90
C ASP A 317 -19.25 -22.07 14.84
N ILE A 318 -19.98 -22.03 13.72
CA ILE A 318 -21.09 -21.10 13.50
C ILE A 318 -22.18 -21.16 14.59
N ARG A 319 -22.27 -22.24 15.36
CA ARG A 319 -23.22 -22.38 16.48
C ARG A 319 -23.00 -21.37 17.61
N ILE A 320 -21.83 -20.75 17.71
CA ILE A 320 -21.59 -19.70 18.73
C ILE A 320 -22.25 -18.37 18.37
N CYS A 321 -22.67 -18.18 17.12
CA CYS A 321 -23.39 -16.97 16.70
C CYS A 321 -24.77 -16.90 17.35
N MET A 322 -25.06 -15.79 18.04
CA MET A 322 -26.28 -15.60 18.81
C MET A 322 -27.44 -15.06 17.97
N ALA A 323 -27.16 -14.51 16.79
CA ALA A 323 -28.16 -14.02 15.86
C ALA A 323 -28.23 -14.91 14.62
N ARG A 324 -29.45 -15.26 14.20
CA ARG A 324 -29.69 -15.93 12.91
C ARG A 324 -29.98 -14.90 11.84
N TYR A 325 -29.33 -15.02 10.68
CA TYR A 325 -29.76 -14.29 9.49
C TYR A 325 -31.14 -14.80 9.06
N THR A 326 -32.17 -13.96 9.15
CA THR A 326 -33.56 -14.32 8.87
C THR A 326 -33.88 -14.39 7.38
N GLY A 327 -32.90 -14.15 6.50
CA GLY A 327 -33.12 -14.03 5.05
C GLY A 327 -33.82 -12.73 4.62
N ALA A 328 -34.26 -11.90 5.57
CA ALA A 328 -34.77 -10.59 5.27
C ALA A 328 -33.63 -9.67 4.80
N PRO A 329 -33.82 -8.88 3.73
CA PRO A 329 -32.87 -7.81 3.41
C PRO A 329 -32.80 -6.90 4.63
N ALA A 330 -31.60 -6.77 5.20
CA ALA A 330 -31.38 -5.82 6.29
C ALA A 330 -31.76 -4.43 5.76
N ALA A 331 -32.65 -3.73 6.47
CA ALA A 331 -32.89 -2.33 6.17
C ALA A 331 -31.54 -1.62 6.27
N PRO A 332 -31.11 -0.90 5.23
CA PRO A 332 -29.83 -0.22 5.30
C PRO A 332 -29.86 0.76 6.48
N PRO A 333 -28.73 0.98 7.17
CA PRO A 333 -28.66 1.96 8.24
C PRO A 333 -29.23 3.32 7.75
N PRO A 334 -29.90 4.11 8.61
CA PRO A 334 -30.25 5.48 8.28
C PRO A 334 -29.00 6.22 7.77
N GLY A 335 -29.02 6.74 6.53
CA GLY A 335 -27.85 7.37 5.91
C GLY A 335 -27.29 6.65 4.66
N VAL A 336 -28.15 6.06 3.84
CA VAL A 336 -27.73 5.52 2.52
C VAL A 336 -27.20 6.66 1.66
N ASN A 337 -25.88 6.70 1.46
CA ASN A 337 -25.27 7.60 0.49
C ASN A 337 -25.27 6.91 -0.87
N SER A 338 -26.02 7.44 -1.83
CA SER A 338 -26.00 6.99 -3.24
C SER A 338 -24.74 7.45 -3.99
N SER A 339 -23.95 8.32 -3.36
CA SER A 339 -22.60 8.71 -3.74
C SER A 339 -21.62 8.22 -2.68
N SER A 340 -20.44 7.73 -3.07
CA SER A 340 -19.45 7.31 -2.07
C SER A 340 -19.02 8.52 -1.23
N PRO A 341 -19.15 8.47 0.12
CA PRO A 341 -18.63 9.52 0.99
C PRO A 341 -17.12 9.73 0.77
N SER A 342 -16.41 8.65 0.44
CA SER A 342 -15.00 8.70 0.06
C SER A 342 -14.80 9.45 -1.25
N GLU A 343 -15.59 9.21 -2.29
CA GLU A 343 -15.50 9.99 -3.55
C GLU A 343 -15.78 11.47 -3.33
N THR A 344 -16.78 11.80 -2.50
CA THR A 344 -17.14 13.18 -2.19
C THR A 344 -16.01 13.90 -1.44
N TYR A 345 -15.37 13.22 -0.50
CA TYR A 345 -14.19 13.70 0.21
C TYR A 345 -12.96 13.85 -0.70
N TRP A 346 -12.72 12.88 -1.60
CA TRP A 346 -11.54 12.94 -2.47
C TRP A 346 -11.66 14.01 -3.55
N ASN A 347 -12.87 14.21 -4.10
CA ASN A 347 -13.13 15.32 -5.02
C ASN A 347 -12.87 16.69 -4.35
N SER A 348 -13.12 16.82 -3.04
CA SER A 348 -12.85 18.07 -2.32
C SER A 348 -11.36 18.29 -2.04
N ILE A 349 -10.59 17.23 -1.74
CA ILE A 349 -9.12 17.31 -1.59
C ILE A 349 -8.42 17.62 -2.91
N GLU A 350 -8.79 16.96 -4.01
CA GLU A 350 -8.19 17.25 -5.32
C GLU A 350 -8.48 18.69 -5.76
N SER A 351 -9.69 19.20 -5.47
CA SER A 351 -10.04 20.60 -5.75
C SER A 351 -9.19 21.60 -4.93
N THR A 352 -8.86 21.27 -3.68
CA THR A 352 -8.05 22.14 -2.81
C THR A 352 -6.55 22.05 -3.12
N ALA A 353 -6.05 20.90 -3.55
CA ALA A 353 -4.67 20.74 -4.04
C ALA A 353 -4.39 21.52 -5.34
N SER A 354 -5.41 21.72 -6.18
CA SER A 354 -5.29 22.52 -7.41
C SER A 354 -5.19 24.04 -7.17
N LEU A 355 -5.54 24.51 -5.96
CA LEU A 355 -5.57 25.93 -5.60
C LEU A 355 -4.32 26.41 -4.82
N SER A 356 -3.39 25.51 -4.46
CA SER A 356 -2.24 25.82 -3.58
C SER A 356 -0.91 26.06 -4.30
N ASN A 357 -0.93 26.55 -5.54
CA ASN A 357 0.24 27.23 -6.12
C ASN A 357 0.33 28.66 -5.57
N GLY A 358 0.75 28.78 -4.31
CA GLY A 358 1.12 30.06 -3.69
C GLY A 358 0.49 30.27 -2.32
N GLN A 359 1.36 30.23 -1.31
CA GLN A 359 1.13 30.57 0.10
C GLN A 359 0.52 29.47 0.99
N GLY A 360 1.25 29.17 2.08
CA GLY A 360 0.88 28.16 3.06
C GLY A 360 -0.39 28.55 3.81
N VAL A 361 -1.26 27.56 4.01
CA VAL A 361 -2.51 27.72 4.75
C VAL A 361 -2.48 26.80 5.97
N MET A 362 -2.66 27.41 7.15
CA MET A 362 -3.01 26.73 8.39
C MET A 362 -4.41 26.12 8.25
N LEU A 363 -4.53 24.81 8.42
CA LEU A 363 -5.82 24.11 8.46
C LEU A 363 -6.61 24.59 9.69
N THR A 364 -7.71 25.30 9.48
CA THR A 364 -8.71 25.55 10.52
C THR A 364 -9.76 24.44 10.49
N ASP A 365 -9.97 23.80 11.63
CA ASP A 365 -10.94 22.74 11.87
C ASP A 365 -12.36 23.13 11.43
N ALA A 366 -12.82 22.53 10.33
CA ALA A 366 -14.20 22.63 9.86
C ALA A 366 -15.10 21.53 10.47
N THR A 367 -15.01 21.32 11.79
CA THR A 367 -15.87 20.34 12.52
C THR A 367 -16.90 20.98 13.45
N GLN A 368 -17.01 22.32 13.51
CA GLN A 368 -18.04 23.00 14.30
C GLN A 368 -19.23 23.45 13.45
N GLN A 369 -20.07 22.51 12.98
CA GLN A 369 -21.41 22.94 12.53
C GLN A 369 -22.52 21.87 12.54
N TYR A 370 -22.53 20.93 13.49
CA TYR A 370 -23.75 20.16 13.78
C TYR A 370 -23.78 19.69 15.24
N CYS A 371 -24.08 20.59 16.18
CA CYS A 371 -24.81 20.23 17.42
C CYS A 371 -25.17 21.50 18.20
N SER A 372 -26.43 21.95 18.10
CA SER A 372 -26.95 22.95 19.02
C SER A 372 -28.45 22.74 19.22
N THR A 373 -28.79 21.86 20.17
CA THR A 373 -30.02 21.96 20.97
C THR A 373 -29.72 21.43 22.39
N PRO A 374 -29.96 22.22 23.45
CA PRO A 374 -29.87 21.78 24.83
C PRO A 374 -31.17 21.09 25.28
N ASP A 375 -31.06 20.28 26.33
CA ASP A 375 -32.13 19.58 27.07
C ASP A 375 -32.74 18.33 26.42
N GLN A 376 -32.28 17.16 26.87
CA GLN A 376 -33.16 16.16 27.50
C GLN A 376 -32.33 15.13 28.29
N THR A 377 -32.39 15.29 29.61
CA THR A 377 -31.96 14.33 30.63
C THR A 377 -32.88 13.10 30.59
N ILE A 378 -32.38 11.93 30.19
CA ILE A 378 -33.08 10.65 30.44
C ILE A 378 -32.10 9.56 30.93
N ALA A 379 -32.49 9.01 32.07
CA ALA A 379 -31.95 7.98 32.96
C ALA A 379 -30.90 6.96 32.45
N TYR A 380 -29.83 6.83 33.24
CA TYR A 380 -28.92 5.69 33.26
C TYR A 380 -29.63 4.43 33.81
N GLY A 381 -29.92 3.47 32.93
CA GLY A 381 -30.29 2.10 33.29
C GLY A 381 -29.06 1.20 33.20
N THR A 382 -28.50 0.80 34.33
CA THR A 382 -27.41 -0.16 34.44
C THR A 382 -27.90 -1.58 34.14
N HIS A 383 -27.49 -2.16 33.01
CA HIS A 383 -27.50 -3.62 32.80
C HIS A 383 -26.06 -4.12 32.57
N PRO A 384 -25.53 -5.11 33.32
CA PRO A 384 -24.09 -5.41 33.33
C PRO A 384 -23.53 -6.22 32.14
N ASN A 385 -24.32 -6.63 31.14
CA ASN A 385 -23.90 -7.68 30.19
C ASN A 385 -23.91 -7.31 28.69
N MET A 386 -23.76 -6.03 28.32
CA MET A 386 -23.44 -5.69 26.92
C MET A 386 -21.98 -5.26 26.79
N ILE A 387 -21.17 -6.18 26.28
CA ILE A 387 -19.80 -5.94 25.81
C ILE A 387 -19.88 -4.86 24.74
N LYS A 388 -19.28 -3.70 25.03
CA LYS A 388 -19.13 -2.61 24.07
C LYS A 388 -18.38 -3.13 22.84
N THR A 389 -19.06 -2.97 21.71
CA THR A 389 -18.65 -3.26 20.35
C THR A 389 -17.18 -2.96 20.07
N VAL A 390 -16.55 -3.90 19.36
CA VAL A 390 -15.25 -3.79 18.68
C VAL A 390 -15.05 -2.38 18.15
N MET A 391 -14.08 -1.68 18.76
CA MET A 391 -13.61 -0.38 18.30
C MET A 391 -12.83 -0.58 17.00
N LEU A 392 -13.54 -0.62 15.88
CA LEU A 392 -13.02 0.00 14.65
C LEU A 392 -12.64 1.42 15.07
N GLN A 393 -11.40 1.85 14.78
CA GLN A 393 -10.89 3.18 15.12
C GLN A 393 -12.02 4.20 15.05
N GLU A 394 -12.31 4.92 16.14
CA GLU A 394 -13.50 5.80 16.24
C GLU A 394 -13.61 6.79 15.08
N GLU A 395 -12.50 7.14 14.42
CA GLU A 395 -12.47 7.91 13.18
C GLU A 395 -13.12 7.19 11.99
N PHE A 396 -12.92 5.88 11.84
CA PHE A 396 -13.47 5.09 10.73
C PHE A 396 -14.99 4.96 10.84
N ILE A 397 -15.53 4.68 12.03
CA ILE A 397 -17.00 4.60 12.26
C ILE A 397 -17.66 5.96 11.99
N LYS A 398 -17.03 7.06 12.40
CA LYS A 398 -17.52 8.42 12.11
C LYS A 398 -17.45 8.77 10.61
N ARG A 399 -16.44 8.27 9.89
CA ARG A 399 -16.24 8.54 8.45
C ARG A 399 -17.17 7.74 7.52
N ILE A 400 -17.71 6.60 7.97
CA ILE A 400 -18.66 5.77 7.20
C ILE A 400 -20.14 6.08 7.48
N GLY A 401 -20.45 7.11 8.26
CA GLY A 401 -21.82 7.62 8.42
C GLY A 401 -22.77 6.74 9.25
N ILE A 402 -22.26 5.83 10.08
CA ILE A 402 -23.09 5.09 11.04
C ILE A 402 -23.36 6.02 12.23
N SER A 403 -24.54 6.66 12.25
CA SER A 403 -24.97 7.42 13.43
C SER A 403 -25.35 6.44 14.55
N GLN A 404 -24.75 6.63 15.73
CA GLN A 404 -25.23 6.02 16.96
C GLN A 404 -26.48 6.78 17.43
N ASN A 405 -27.63 6.55 16.81
CA ASN A 405 -28.90 6.84 17.45
C ASN A 405 -29.51 5.51 17.89
N GLY A 406 -29.39 5.24 19.18
CA GLY A 406 -30.02 4.10 19.81
C GLY A 406 -31.53 4.26 19.84
N ASP A 407 -32.23 3.21 19.42
CA ASP A 407 -33.53 2.78 19.94
C ASP A 407 -33.58 1.25 19.80
N ILE A 408 -33.02 0.54 20.79
CA ILE A 408 -33.47 -0.77 21.28
C ILE A 408 -33.29 -0.77 22.80
#